data_AF-A0AAV5AVP6-F1
#
_entry.id   AF-A0AAV5AVP6-F1
#
_cell.length_a   1.000
_cell.length_b   1.000
_cell.length_c   1.000
_cell.angle_alpha   90.00
_cell.angle_beta   90.00
_cell.angle_gamma   90.00
#
_symmetry.space_group_name_H-M   'P 1'
#
loop_
_entity.id
_entity.type
_entity.pdbx_description
1 polymer ?
#
loop_
_entity_poly.entity_id
_entity_poly.type
_entity_poly.pdbx_seq_one_letter_code
_entity_poly.pdbx_strand_id
1 'polypeptide(L)'
;MTEKETNEYGGLLKKDPKLGVLVLILIGVGFLWYAFKTYNDLTLWEQEGGTRPMPRIFAIIYDVAGIWGVVSLMIAGGVFFLHQAYQAYNKLIKK
;
A
#
# COMPACT_ATOMS: atom_id res chain seq x y z
N MET A 1 3.72 8.48 33.95
CA MET A 1 3.50 8.44 32.49
C MET A 1 4.51 7.47 31.88
N THR A 2 4.17 6.22 31.57
CA THR A 2 4.93 5.40 30.59
C THR A 2 4.26 4.03 30.35
N GLU A 3 3.17 4.00 29.58
CA GLU A 3 2.61 2.72 29.08
C GLU A 3 2.11 2.80 27.63
N LYS A 4 2.30 3.94 26.93
CA LYS A 4 1.66 4.19 25.63
C LYS A 4 2.48 3.86 24.38
N GLU A 5 3.76 3.50 24.48
CA GLU A 5 4.59 3.40 23.26
C GLU A 5 4.66 2.02 22.60
N THR A 6 4.11 0.96 23.20
CA THR A 6 4.32 -0.41 22.71
C THR A 6 3.18 -0.97 21.87
N ASN A 7 2.18 -0.17 21.48
CA ASN A 7 1.04 -0.62 20.66
C ASN A 7 1.05 -0.15 19.20
N GLU A 8 2.07 0.58 18.75
CA GLU A 8 2.07 1.15 17.39
C GLU A 8 2.23 0.11 16.26
N TYR A 9 2.69 -1.10 16.58
CA TYR A 9 3.01 -2.10 15.58
C TYR A 9 2.51 -3.47 16.02
N GLY A 10 1.55 -4.01 15.26
CA GLY A 10 0.83 -5.25 15.56
C GLY A 10 1.75 -6.46 15.83
N GLY A 11 1.19 -7.49 16.47
CA GLY A 11 1.91 -8.57 17.17
C GLY A 11 3.04 -9.29 16.41
N LEU A 12 3.04 -9.26 15.07
CA LEU A 12 4.15 -9.78 14.25
C LEU A 12 5.47 -9.01 14.46
N LEU A 13 5.42 -7.68 14.63
CA LEU A 13 6.60 -6.85 14.87
C LEU A 13 7.16 -7.00 16.30
N LYS A 14 6.33 -7.45 17.26
CA LYS A 14 6.75 -7.73 18.64
C LYS A 14 7.51 -9.04 18.78
N LYS A 15 7.12 -10.08 18.02
CA LYS A 15 7.69 -11.42 18.14
C LYS A 15 8.96 -11.60 17.32
N ASP A 16 8.98 -11.05 16.11
CA ASP A 16 10.14 -11.16 15.22
C ASP A 16 10.27 -9.90 14.33
N PRO A 17 10.92 -8.84 14.84
CA PRO A 17 10.84 -7.52 14.23
C PRO A 17 11.47 -7.45 12.83
N LYS A 18 12.49 -8.28 12.53
CA LYS A 18 13.06 -8.38 11.18
C LYS A 18 12.05 -8.97 10.18
N LEU A 19 11.30 -9.98 10.60
CA LEU A 19 10.26 -10.60 9.78
C LEU A 19 9.07 -9.65 9.58
N GLY A 20 8.71 -8.88 10.62
CA GLY A 20 7.70 -7.83 10.50
C GLY A 20 8.08 -6.73 9.49
N VAL A 21 9.34 -6.27 9.50
CA VAL A 21 9.86 -5.32 8.50
C VAL A 21 9.79 -5.93 7.09
N LEU A 22 10.20 -7.19 6.92
CA LEU A 22 10.15 -7.87 5.63
C LEU A 22 8.71 -7.98 5.09
N VAL A 23 7.74 -8.31 5.95
CA VAL A 23 6.31 -8.35 5.57
C VAL A 23 5.82 -6.97 5.14
N LEU A 24 6.17 -5.90 5.86
CA LEU A 24 5.80 -4.53 5.46
C LEU A 24 6.38 -4.14 4.11
N ILE A 25 7.64 -4.52 3.84
CA ILE A 25 8.27 -4.30 2.53
C ILE A 25 7.50 -5.05 1.44
N LEU A 26 7.19 -6.33 1.66
CA LEU A 26 6.44 -7.14 0.70
C LEU A 26 5.05 -6.57 0.42
N ILE A 27 4.35 -6.09 1.45
CA ILE A 27 3.05 -5.42 1.29
C ILE A 27 3.22 -4.13 0.48
N GLY A 28 4.22 -3.30 0.80
CA GLY A 28 4.49 -2.06 0.08
C GLY A 28 4.79 -2.29 -1.41
N VAL A 29 5.67 -3.24 -1.71
CA VAL A 29 5.99 -3.66 -3.08
C VAL A 29 4.75 -4.24 -3.78
N GLY A 30 3.96 -5.06 -3.08
CA GLY A 30 2.71 -5.61 -3.60
C GLY A 30 1.71 -4.53 -3.99
N PHE A 31 1.56 -3.48 -3.18
CA PHE A 31 0.73 -2.32 -3.49
C PHE A 31 1.21 -1.57 -4.73
N LEU A 32 2.53 -1.34 -4.86
CA LEU A 32 3.09 -0.66 -6.04
C LEU A 32 2.91 -1.48 -7.32
N TRP A 33 3.14 -2.79 -7.24
CA TRP A 33 2.89 -3.68 -8.36
C TRP A 33 1.41 -3.71 -8.76
N TYR A 34 0.52 -3.75 -7.77
CA TYR A 34 -0.92 -3.69 -7.99
C TYR A 34 -1.37 -2.35 -8.57
N ALA A 35 -0.74 -1.24 -8.18
CA ALA A 35 -0.95 0.08 -8.77
C ALA A 35 -0.59 0.08 -10.26
N PHE A 36 0.57 -0.47 -10.61
CA PHE A 36 1.01 -0.58 -12.00
C PHE A 36 0.08 -1.47 -12.83
N LYS A 37 -0.33 -2.62 -12.29
CA LYS A 37 -1.30 -3.50 -12.95
C LYS A 37 -2.63 -2.78 -13.16
N THR A 38 -3.15 -2.11 -12.13
CA THR A 38 -4.42 -1.38 -12.18
C THR A 38 -4.37 -0.24 -13.19
N TYR A 39 -3.24 0.49 -13.28
CA TYR A 39 -3.05 1.50 -14.32
C TYR A 39 -3.24 0.89 -15.71
N ASN A 40 -2.53 -0.20 -16.03
CA ASN A 40 -2.64 -0.85 -17.34
C ASN A 40 -4.04 -1.39 -17.61
N ASP A 41 -4.68 -2.02 -16.62
CA ASP A 41 -6.04 -2.55 -16.74
C ASP A 41 -7.05 -1.43 -17.00
N LEU A 42 -6.91 -0.28 -16.32
CA LEU A 42 -7.80 0.87 -16.53
C LEU A 42 -7.55 1.59 -17.85
N THR A 43 -6.28 1.71 -18.27
CA THR A 43 -5.96 2.28 -19.59
C THR A 43 -6.52 1.39 -20.70
N LEU A 44 -6.43 0.07 -20.58
CA LEU A 44 -7.06 -0.87 -21.51
C LEU A 44 -8.59 -0.76 -21.45
N TRP A 45 -9.18 -0.60 -20.26
CA TRP A 45 -10.62 -0.40 -20.09
C TRP A 45 -11.10 0.86 -20.82
N GLU A 46 -10.37 1.98 -20.73
CA GLU A 46 -10.67 3.21 -21.47
C GLU A 46 -10.57 3.02 -22.98
N GLN A 47 -9.55 2.30 -23.46
CA GLN A 47 -9.35 2.02 -24.88
C GLN A 47 -10.42 1.09 -25.47
N GLU A 48 -10.93 0.14 -24.69
CA GLU A 48 -11.99 -0.80 -25.08
C GLU A 48 -13.41 -0.23 -24.89
N GLY A 49 -13.54 1.07 -24.60
CA GLY A 49 -14.83 1.75 -24.45
C GLY A 49 -15.62 1.35 -23.20
N GLY A 50 -14.92 0.89 -22.15
CA GLY A 50 -15.52 0.60 -20.85
C GLY A 50 -16.29 -0.71 -20.75
N THR A 51 -16.00 -1.67 -21.64
CA THR A 51 -16.71 -2.95 -21.73
C THR A 51 -16.30 -3.99 -20.69
N ARG A 52 -15.19 -3.78 -19.97
CA ARG A 52 -14.73 -4.69 -18.91
C ARG A 52 -15.33 -4.35 -17.53
N PRO A 53 -15.64 -5.34 -16.69
CA PRO A 53 -16.17 -5.10 -15.35
C PRO A 53 -15.10 -4.51 -14.42
N MET A 54 -15.43 -3.39 -13.77
CA MET A 54 -14.57 -2.69 -12.81
C MET A 54 -15.08 -2.89 -11.37
N PRO A 55 -14.21 -3.13 -10.38
CA PRO A 55 -14.59 -3.15 -8.96
C PRO A 55 -15.24 -1.84 -8.52
N ARG A 56 -16.33 -1.90 -7.75
CA ARG A 56 -17.09 -0.70 -7.30
C ARG A 56 -16.24 0.36 -6.61
N ILE A 57 -15.28 -0.06 -5.76
CA ILE A 57 -14.40 0.87 -5.05
C ILE A 57 -13.57 1.69 -6.04
N PHE A 58 -13.05 1.04 -7.08
CA PHE A 58 -12.30 1.76 -8.09
C PHE A 58 -13.21 2.64 -8.93
N ALA A 59 -14.41 2.17 -9.29
CA ALA A 59 -15.36 2.98 -10.06
C ALA A 59 -15.68 4.30 -9.35
N ILE A 60 -15.94 4.28 -8.04
CA ILE A 60 -16.21 5.50 -7.25
C ILE A 60 -15.02 6.47 -7.29
N ILE A 61 -13.79 5.96 -7.14
CA ILE A 61 -12.59 6.81 -7.15
C ILE A 61 -12.31 7.33 -8.56
N TYR A 62 -12.52 6.49 -9.57
CA TYR A 62 -12.34 6.80 -10.98
C TYR A 62 -13.32 7.87 -11.45
N ASP A 63 -14.59 7.82 -11.04
CA ASP A 63 -15.58 8.84 -11.40
C ASP A 63 -15.21 10.25 -10.87
N VAL A 64 -14.45 10.32 -9.77
CA VAL A 64 -14.03 11.59 -9.15
C VAL A 64 -12.70 12.08 -9.71
N ALA A 65 -11.73 11.19 -9.89
CA ALA A 65 -10.32 11.55 -10.13
C ALA A 65 -9.64 10.76 -11.27
N GLY A 66 -10.40 9.96 -12.02
CA GLY A 66 -9.92 9.13 -13.12
C GLY A 66 -8.92 8.06 -12.70
N ILE A 67 -8.18 7.54 -13.69
CA ILE A 67 -7.11 6.54 -13.47
C ILE A 67 -6.09 7.03 -12.44
N TRP A 68 -5.68 8.30 -12.54
CA TRP A 68 -4.66 8.89 -11.68
C TRP A 68 -5.09 8.91 -10.21
N GLY A 69 -6.38 9.07 -9.91
CA GLY A 69 -6.90 8.97 -8.54
C GLY A 69 -6.72 7.57 -7.95
N VAL A 70 -7.13 6.54 -8.69
CA VAL A 70 -7.00 5.14 -8.26
C VAL A 70 -5.54 4.76 -8.05
N VAL A 71 -4.68 5.12 -9.01
CA VAL A 71 -3.25 4.77 -9.00
C VAL A 71 -2.51 5.49 -7.89
N SER A 72 -2.78 6.79 -7.71
CA SER A 72 -2.12 7.59 -6.65
C SER A 72 -2.46 7.07 -5.27
N LEU A 73 -3.70 6.62 -5.04
CA LEU A 73 -4.11 6.07 -3.74
C LEU A 73 -3.38 4.75 -3.43
N MET A 74 -3.21 3.88 -4.43
CA MET A 74 -2.43 2.65 -4.26
C MET A 74 -0.94 2.93 -4.05
N ILE A 75 -0.37 3.88 -4.80
CA ILE A 75 1.03 4.30 -4.62
C ILE A 75 1.22 4.87 -3.21
N ALA A 76 0.33 5.74 -2.76
CA ALA A 76 0.38 6.31 -1.42
C ALA A 76 0.32 5.20 -0.34
N GLY A 77 -0.55 4.20 -0.52
CA GLY A 77 -0.59 3.01 0.34
C GLY A 77 0.74 2.26 0.35
N GLY A 78 1.31 1.96 -0.82
CA GLY A 78 2.59 1.28 -0.95
C GLY A 78 3.75 2.03 -0.28
N VAL A 79 3.85 3.33 -0.55
CA VAL A 79 4.85 4.22 0.07
C VAL A 79 4.66 4.31 1.58
N PHE A 80 3.42 4.37 2.08
CA PHE A 80 3.13 4.36 3.50
C PHE A 80 3.68 3.09 4.18
N PHE A 81 3.42 1.90 3.63
CA PHE A 81 3.95 0.66 4.19
C PHE A 81 5.49 0.58 4.13
N LEU A 82 6.10 1.05 3.05
CA LEU A 82 7.56 1.14 2.93
C LEU A 82 8.16 2.12 3.94
N HIS A 83 7.50 3.25 4.18
CA HIS A 83 7.94 4.22 5.19
C HIS A 83 7.83 3.63 6.60
N GLN A 84 6.75 2.91 6.92
CA GLN A 84 6.62 2.19 8.18
C GLN A 84 7.72 1.12 8.35
N ALA A 85 8.04 0.40 7.27
CA ALA A 85 9.15 -0.57 7.27
C ALA A 85 10.50 0.10 7.54
N TYR A 86 10.76 1.27 6.92
CA TYR A 86 11.97 2.04 7.13
C TYR A 86 12.10 2.55 8.57
N GLN A 87 11.01 3.08 9.15
CA GLN A 87 11.00 3.51 10.54
C GLN A 87 11.25 2.34 11.50
N ALA A 88 10.59 1.20 11.28
CA ALA A 88 10.79 0.00 12.07
C ALA A 88 12.23 -0.53 11.95
N TYR A 89 12.81 -0.54 10.75
CA TYR A 89 14.20 -0.93 10.51
C TYR A 89 15.20 -0.02 11.23
N ASN A 90 15.02 1.30 11.15
CA ASN A 90 15.88 2.27 11.84
C ASN A 90 15.80 2.15 13.36
N LYS A 91 14.61 1.85 13.90
CA LYS A 91 14.45 1.57 15.34
C LYS A 91 15.17 0.29 15.77
N LEU A 92 15.37 -0.67 14.86
CA LEU A 92 16.10 -1.91 15.14
C LEU A 92 17.62 -1.74 15.10
N ILE A 93 18.15 -0.87 14.22
CA ILE A 93 19.59 -0.61 14.14
C ILE A 93 20.07 0.32 15.25
N LYS A 94 19.26 1.30 15.66
CA LYS A 94 19.60 2.25 16.73
C LYS A 94 19.42 1.68 18.14
N LYS A 95 19.16 0.39 18.28
CA LYS A 95 18.97 -0.32 19.55
C LYS A 95 20.25 -1.05 19.94
#